data_AF-A0A7X8IV58-F1
#
_entry.id   AF-A0A7X8IV58-F1
#
_cell.length_a   1.000
_cell.length_b   1.000
_cell.length_c   1.000
_cell.angle_alpha   90.00
_cell.angle_beta   90.00
_cell.angle_gamma   90.00
#
_symmetry.space_group_name_H-M   'P 1'
#
loop_
_entity.id
_entity.type
_entity.pdbx_description
1 polymer ?
#
loop_
_entity_poly.entity_id
_entity_poly.type
_entity_poly.pdbx_seq_one_letter_code
_entity_poly.pdbx_strand_id
1 'polypeptide(L)' 'MRTTLDIPEELISEAMELTRIQTKTDLIKTALQNLIQKERIKDLKNYFGKVNLEIDLDTIRKRR' A
#
# COMPACT_ATOMS: atom_id res chain seq x y z
N MET A 1 1.20 -20.55 10.76
CA MET A 1 0.11 -21.47 10.37
C MET A 1 0.45 -22.01 8.98
N ARG A 2 0.31 -23.31 8.72
CA ARG A 2 0.50 -23.90 7.38
C ARG A 2 -0.88 -24.12 6.77
N THR A 3 -1.14 -23.52 5.63
CA THR A 3 -2.43 -23.55 4.93
C THR A 3 -2.21 -23.99 3.49
N THR A 4 -3.17 -24.74 2.96
CA THR A 4 -3.25 -25.07 1.53
C THR A 4 -4.14 -24.05 0.87
N LEU A 5 -3.65 -23.38 -0.17
CA LEU A 5 -4.37 -22.36 -0.93
C LEU A 5 -4.34 -22.77 -2.40
N ASP A 6 -5.48 -22.70 -3.06
CA ASP A 6 -5.58 -22.90 -4.50
C ASP A 6 -5.43 -21.52 -5.18
N ILE A 7 -4.28 -21.30 -5.83
CA ILE A 7 -3.91 -20.02 -6.43
C ILE A 7 -3.43 -20.31 -7.86
N PRO A 8 -3.89 -19.56 -8.87
CA PRO A 8 -3.39 -19.69 -10.24
C PRO A 8 -1.87 -19.55 -10.31
N GLU A 9 -1.20 -20.50 -10.96
CA GLU A 9 0.26 -20.51 -11.03
C GLU A 9 0.82 -19.34 -11.86
N GLU A 10 0.07 -18.89 -12.87
CA GLU A 10 0.40 -17.71 -13.68
C GLU A 10 0.59 -16.46 -12.81
N LEU A 11 -0.32 -16.21 -11.85
CA LEU A 11 -0.24 -15.07 -10.93
C LEU A 11 0.97 -15.15 -10.00
N ILE A 12 1.31 -16.36 -9.53
CA ILE A 12 2.48 -16.57 -8.68
C ILE A 12 3.75 -16.32 -9.51
N SER A 13 3.81 -16.83 -10.73
CA SER A 13 4.96 -16.66 -11.62
C SER A 13 5.20 -15.18 -11.94
N GLU A 14 4.16 -14.46 -12.35
CA GLU A 14 4.25 -13.03 -12.64
C GLU A 14 4.66 -12.23 -11.41
N ALA A 15 4.07 -12.52 -10.25
CA ALA A 15 4.42 -11.85 -9.01
C ALA A 15 5.86 -12.15 -8.57
N MET A 16 6.35 -13.38 -8.76
CA MET A 16 7.75 -13.74 -8.47
C MET A 16 8.74 -13.07 -9.43
N GLU A 17 8.41 -12.95 -10.71
CA GLU A 17 9.23 -12.22 -11.70
C GLU A 17 9.32 -10.72 -11.37
N LEU A 18 8.18 -10.10 -11.04
CA LEU A 18 8.12 -8.67 -10.72
C LEU A 18 8.81 -8.33 -9.40
N THR A 19 8.63 -9.15 -8.37
CA THR A 19 9.17 -8.88 -7.03
C THR A 19 10.56 -9.48 -6.79
N ARG A 20 11.02 -10.39 -7.67
CA ARG A 20 12.26 -11.18 -7.55
C ARG A 20 12.36 -11.98 -6.23
N ILE A 21 11.23 -12.26 -5.60
CA ILE A 21 11.18 -13.05 -4.36
C ILE A 21 11.35 -14.53 -4.71
N GLN A 22 12.27 -15.21 -4.01
CA GLN A 22 12.64 -16.59 -4.33
C GLN A 22 11.62 -17.63 -3.81
N THR A 23 10.81 -17.30 -2.81
CA THR A 23 9.91 -18.27 -2.16
C THR A 23 8.45 -17.85 -2.29
N LYS A 24 7.58 -18.81 -2.60
CA LYS A 24 6.12 -18.61 -2.66
C LYS A 24 5.57 -18.13 -1.30
N THR A 25 6.17 -18.55 -0.19
CA THR A 25 5.76 -18.13 1.17
C THR A 25 6.08 -16.67 1.46
N ASP A 26 7.29 -16.20 1.11
CA ASP A 26 7.67 -14.81 1.35
C ASP A 26 6.93 -13.86 0.42
N LEU A 27 6.66 -14.29 -0.82
CA LEU A 27 5.80 -13.56 -1.75
C LEU A 27 4.43 -13.26 -1.11
N ILE A 28 3.79 -14.28 -0.54
CA ILE A 28 2.47 -14.13 0.11
C ILE A 28 2.55 -13.21 1.33
N LYS A 29 3.60 -13.33 2.15
CA LYS A 29 3.79 -12.43 3.30
C LYS A 29 3.93 -10.97 2.87
N THR A 30 4.77 -10.71 1.87
CA THR A 30 4.99 -9.36 1.33
C THR A 30 3.72 -8.81 0.69
N ALA A 31 2.98 -9.63 -0.04
CA ALA A 31 1.69 -9.24 -0.63
C ALA A 31 0.68 -8.81 0.45
N LEU A 32 0.55 -9.59 1.53
CA LEU A 32 -0.32 -9.25 2.66
C LEU A 32 0.12 -7.98 3.39
N GLN A 33 1.42 -7.82 3.64
CA GLN A 33 1.95 -6.59 4.26
C GLN A 33 1.68 -5.35 3.39
N ASN A 34 1.84 -5.47 2.07
CA ASN A 34 1.56 -4.38 1.14
C ASN A 34 0.07 -4.03 1.10
N LEU A 35 -0.81 -5.03 1.14
CA LEU A 35 -2.25 -4.82 1.20
C LEU A 35 -2.65 -4.04 2.46
N ILE A 36 -2.14 -4.47 3.62
CA ILE A 36 -2.41 -3.80 4.91
C ILE A 36 -1.88 -2.35 4.88
N GLN A 37 -0.67 -2.12 4.37
CA GLN A 37 -0.11 -0.77 4.25
C GLN A 37 -0.95 0.11 3.33
N LYS A 38 -1.40 -0.43 2.19
CA LYS A 38 -2.24 0.29 1.24
C LYS A 38 -3.58 0.71 1.85
N GLU A 39 -4.24 -0.18 2.59
CA GLU A 39 -5.50 0.16 3.28
C GLU A 39 -5.27 1.19 4.40
N ARG A 40 -4.20 1.05 5.21
CA ARG A 40 -3.85 2.07 6.22
C ARG A 40 -3.60 3.45 5.61
N ILE A 41 -2.95 3.52 4.45
CA ILE A 41 -2.73 4.78 3.73
C ILE A 41 -4.05 5.33 3.16
N LYS A 42 -4.95 4.46 2.72
CA LYS A 42 -6.28 4.87 2.29
C LYS A 42 -7.06 5.49 3.45
N ASP A 43 -6.92 4.96 4.66
CA ASP A 43 -7.51 5.55 5.86
C ASP A 43 -6.95 6.93 6.19
N LEU A 44 -5.68 7.23 5.86
CA LEU A 44 -5.13 8.58 6.00
C LEU A 44 -5.91 9.62 5.16
N LYS A 45 -6.50 9.22 4.02
CA LYS A 45 -7.39 10.11 3.25
C LYS A 45 -8.63 10.51 4.04
N ASN A 46 -9.08 9.70 5.00
CA ASN A 46 -10.21 10.06 5.88
C ASN A 46 -9.86 11.16 6.89
N TYR A 47 -8.58 11.47 7.07
CA TYR A 47 -8.11 12.59 7.88
C TYR A 47 -7.91 13.87 7.06
N PHE A 48 -8.01 13.78 5.72
CA PHE A 48 -7.95 14.95 4.84
C PHE A 48 -9.15 15.88 5.11
N GLY A 49 -8.87 17.11 5.53
CA GLY A 49 -9.89 18.11 5.88
C GLY A 49 -10.42 18.05 7.32
N LYS A 50 -10.01 17.07 8.15
CA LYS A 50 -10.34 17.07 9.59
C LYS A 50 -9.41 17.94 10.41
N VAL A 51 -8.20 18.17 9.92
CA VAL A 51 -7.24 19.08 10.55
C VAL A 51 -7.49 20.47 9.99
N ASN A 52 -8.09 21.34 10.80
CA ASN A 52 -8.24 22.74 10.46
C ASN A 52 -6.88 23.41 10.65
N LEU A 53 -6.06 23.46 9.60
CA LEU A 53 -4.82 24.21 9.61
C LEU A 53 -5.16 25.69 9.46
N GLU A 54 -4.99 26.47 10.53
CA GLU A 54 -5.06 27.94 10.53
C GLU A 54 -3.86 28.52 9.75
N ILE A 55 -3.84 28.29 8.44
CA ILE A 55 -2.76 28.72 7.57
C ILE A 55 -3.34 29.45 6.37
N ASP A 56 -2.96 30.71 6.22
CA ASP A 56 -3.27 31.50 5.03
C ASP A 56 -2.33 31.10 3.88
N LEU A 57 -2.87 30.32 2.94
CA LEU A 57 -2.14 29.83 1.78
C LEU A 57 -1.69 30.95 0.83
N ASP A 58 -2.34 32.12 0.84
CA ASP A 58 -1.99 33.24 -0.03
C ASP A 58 -0.73 33.96 0.47
N THR A 59 -0.56 34.06 1.80
CA THR A 59 0.67 34.60 2.40
C THR A 59 1.89 33.72 2.12
N ILE A 60 1.73 32.39 2.20
CA ILE A 60 2.83 31.44 1.99
C ILE A 60 3.23 31.36 0.52
N ARG A 61 2.26 31.37 -0.39
CA ARG A 61 2.53 31.20 -1.83
C ARG A 61 2.98 32.46 -2.54
N LYS A 62 3.08 33.60 -1.83
CA LYS A 62 3.51 34.89 -2.39
C LYS A 62 2.83 35.21 -3.73
N ARG A 63 1.55 34.87 -3.86
CA ARG A 63 0.75 35.25 -5.03
C ARG A 63 0.39 36.72 -4.86
N ARG A 64 1.35 37.59 -5.18
CA ARG A 64 1.17 39.01 -5.45
C ARG A 64 1.36 39.24 -6.93
#